data_AF-A0A0S7BD73-F1
#
_entry.id   AF-A0A0S7BD73-F1
#
_cell.length_a   1.000
_cell.length_b   1.000
_cell.length_c   1.000
_cell.angle_alpha   90.00
_cell.angle_beta   90.00
_cell.angle_gamma   90.00
#
_symmetry.space_group_name_H-M   'P 1'
#
loop_
_entity.id
_entity.type
_entity.pdbx_description
1 polymer ?
#
loop_
_entity_poly.entity_id
_entity_poly.type
_entity_poly.pdbx_seq_one_letter_code
_entity_poly.pdbx_strand_id
1 'polypeptide(L)'
;MSEVNPEQAAAIQKITELARALYEALDGQDTRQILSAQQALSAAAEAMWSRVNADENISHPDKAIVRLLAEAAIQELPEKIHDPANYPQIKHDLRLLKSSLVLLQ
;
A
#
# COMPACT_ATOMS: atom_id res chain seq x y z
N MET A 1 14.95 1.02 -21.17
CA MET A 1 14.99 0.53 -19.78
C MET A 1 15.15 1.76 -18.91
N SER A 2 14.05 2.26 -18.35
CA SER A 2 14.10 3.45 -17.49
C SER A 2 14.76 3.05 -16.19
N GLU A 3 15.84 3.73 -15.81
CA GLU A 3 16.48 3.55 -14.51
C GLU A 3 15.43 3.82 -13.42
N VAL A 4 15.17 2.84 -12.57
CA VAL A 4 14.24 2.99 -11.45
C VAL A 4 14.80 4.07 -10.53
N ASN A 5 14.05 5.17 -10.38
CA ASN A 5 14.43 6.27 -9.50
C ASN A 5 14.63 5.72 -8.06
N PRO A 6 15.79 5.94 -7.42
CA PRO A 6 16.09 5.38 -6.09
C PRO A 6 15.07 5.78 -5.02
N GLU A 7 14.46 6.96 -5.15
CA GLU A 7 13.43 7.40 -4.23
C GLU A 7 12.09 6.67 -4.44
N GLN A 8 11.80 6.26 -5.68
CA GLN A 8 10.63 5.42 -5.99
C GLN A 8 10.83 4.00 -5.47
N ALA A 9 12.04 3.45 -5.61
CA ALA A 9 12.39 2.17 -4.99
C ALA A 9 12.25 2.21 -3.47
N ALA A 10 12.67 3.31 -2.82
CA ALA A 10 12.51 3.50 -1.38
C ALA A 10 11.03 3.59 -0.96
N ALA A 11 10.19 4.27 -1.74
CA ALA A 11 8.75 4.33 -1.49
C ALA A 11 8.07 2.96 -1.61
N ILE A 12 8.41 2.18 -2.64
CA ILE A 12 7.91 0.81 -2.83
C ILE A 12 8.35 -0.09 -1.68
N GLN A 13 9.60 0.00 -1.26
CA GLN A 13 10.14 -0.74 -0.12
C GLN A 13 9.36 -0.39 1.16
N LYS A 14 9.11 0.91 1.40
CA LYS A 14 8.38 1.37 2.58
C LYS A 14 6.95 0.82 2.63
N ILE A 15 6.24 0.86 1.51
CA ILE A 15 4.88 0.29 1.41
C ILE A 15 4.91 -1.22 1.65
N THR A 16 5.92 -1.92 1.13
CA THR A 16 6.08 -3.37 1.32
C THR A 16 6.30 -3.73 2.79
N GLU A 17 7.10 -2.95 3.52
CA GLU A 17 7.31 -3.12 4.96
C GLU A 17 6.05 -2.88 5.76
N LEU A 18 5.30 -1.81 5.43
CA LEU A 18 4.05 -1.48 6.11
C LEU A 18 2.94 -2.50 5.85
N ALA A 19 2.84 -3.00 4.61
CA ALA A 19 1.93 -4.08 4.25
C ALA A 19 2.24 -5.37 5.03
N ARG A 20 3.54 -5.68 5.24
CA ARG A 20 3.95 -6.81 6.07
C ARG A 20 3.60 -6.60 7.54
N ALA A 21 3.89 -5.43 8.10
CA ALA A 21 3.55 -5.12 9.49
C ALA A 21 2.04 -5.24 9.73
N LEU A 22 1.21 -4.78 8.78
CA LEU A 22 -0.23 -4.95 8.86
C LEU A 22 -0.66 -6.41 8.80
N TYR A 23 -0.06 -7.20 7.91
CA TYR A 23 -0.33 -8.63 7.82
C TYR A 23 -0.03 -9.36 9.14
N GLU A 24 1.12 -9.08 9.74
CA GLU A 24 1.55 -9.68 11.02
C GLU A 24 0.63 -9.26 12.17
N ALA A 25 0.23 -7.98 12.22
CA ALA A 25 -0.72 -7.49 13.21
C ALA A 25 -2.10 -8.17 13.09
N LEU A 26 -2.59 -8.39 11.87
CA LEU A 26 -3.83 -9.13 11.62
C LEU A 26 -3.75 -10.59 12.06
N ASP A 27 -2.58 -11.22 11.98
CA ASP A 27 -2.35 -12.60 12.43
C ASP A 27 -2.29 -12.70 13.97
N GLY A 28 -1.66 -11.71 14.61
CA GLY A 28 -1.62 -11.58 16.07
C GLY A 28 -2.92 -11.08 16.71
N GLN A 29 -3.89 -10.63 15.90
CA GLN A 29 -5.15 -10.00 16.33
C GLN A 29 -4.96 -8.83 17.32
N ASP A 30 -3.81 -8.16 17.28
CA ASP A 30 -3.55 -7.00 18.12
C ASP A 30 -4.19 -5.76 17.49
N THR A 31 -5.37 -5.39 17.97
CA THR A 31 -6.14 -4.25 17.46
C THR A 31 -5.35 -2.95 17.43
N ARG A 32 -4.45 -2.69 18.39
CA ARG A 32 -3.64 -1.47 18.38
C ARG A 32 -2.61 -1.50 17.26
N GLN A 33 -1.94 -2.63 17.08
CA GLN A 33 -0.97 -2.80 15.99
C GLN A 33 -1.66 -2.77 14.63
N ILE A 34 -2.85 -3.37 14.51
CA ILE A 34 -3.65 -3.36 13.27
C ILE A 34 -3.97 -1.92 12.87
N LEU A 35 -4.54 -1.13 13.78
CA LEU A 35 -4.91 0.26 13.49
C LEU A 35 -3.68 1.12 13.18
N SER A 36 -2.59 0.96 13.95
CA SER A 36 -1.35 1.71 13.72
C SER A 36 -0.72 1.37 12.36
N ALA A 37 -0.65 0.08 12.00
CA ALA A 37 -0.09 -0.36 10.74
C ALA A 37 -0.98 0.04 9.55
N GLN A 38 -2.30 -0.01 9.69
CA GLN A 38 -3.24 0.47 8.68
C GLN A 38 -3.07 1.98 8.44
N GLN A 39 -3.03 2.79 9.50
CA GLN A 39 -2.85 4.24 9.36
C GLN A 39 -1.51 4.58 8.69
N ALA A 40 -0.43 3.88 9.06
CA ALA A 40 0.88 4.07 8.46
C ALA A 40 0.87 3.68 6.97
N LEU A 41 0.21 2.59 6.60
CA LEU A 41 0.07 2.15 5.20
C LEU A 41 -0.73 3.16 4.37
N SER A 42 -1.86 3.67 4.88
CA SER A 42 -2.66 4.69 4.21
C SER A 42 -1.86 5.98 3.99
N ALA A 43 -1.12 6.44 5.00
CA ALA A 43 -0.28 7.63 4.88
C ALA A 43 0.85 7.46 3.84
N ALA A 44 1.50 6.29 3.82
CA ALA A 44 2.51 5.99 2.81
C ALA A 44 1.94 5.93 1.39
N ALA A 45 0.73 5.37 1.23
CA ALA A 45 0.04 5.32 -0.04
C ALA A 45 -0.35 6.74 -0.54
N GLU A 46 -0.83 7.60 0.36
CA GLU A 46 -1.15 9.00 0.04
C GLU A 46 0.08 9.79 -0.38
N ALA A 47 1.20 9.63 0.35
CA ALA A 47 2.47 10.28 0.00
C ALA A 47 2.99 9.83 -1.37
N MET A 48 2.92 8.52 -1.66
CA MET A 48 3.29 7.97 -2.97
C MET A 48 2.40 8.53 -4.08
N TRP A 49 1.08 8.54 -3.88
CA TRP A 49 0.14 9.10 -4.87
C TRP A 49 0.41 10.59 -5.12
N SER A 50 0.59 11.38 -4.06
CA SER A 50 0.84 12.82 -4.17
C SER A 50 2.09 13.11 -5.00
N ARG A 51 3.16 12.34 -4.79
CA ARG A 51 4.40 12.42 -5.55
C ARG A 51 4.21 12.02 -7.01
N VAL A 52 3.62 10.85 -7.25
CA VAL A 52 3.40 10.33 -8.62
C VAL A 52 2.48 11.24 -9.42
N ASN A 53 1.47 11.82 -8.78
CA ASN A 53 0.56 12.76 -9.40
C ASN A 53 1.28 14.05 -9.83
N ALA A 54 2.19 14.57 -8.99
CA ALA A 54 2.98 15.77 -9.25
C ALA A 54 4.11 15.58 -10.28
N ASP A 55 4.56 14.34 -10.53
CA ASP A 55 5.63 14.06 -11.50
C ASP A 55 5.05 14.02 -12.93
N GLU A 56 5.41 15.01 -13.76
CA GLU A 56 4.98 15.09 -15.16
C GLU A 56 5.61 14.02 -16.06
N ASN A 57 6.69 13.36 -15.61
CA ASN A 57 7.39 12.34 -16.38
C ASN A 57 6.74 10.96 -16.29
N ILE A 58 5.79 10.77 -15.37
CA ILE A 58 5.07 9.50 -15.21
C ILE A 58 3.86 9.49 -16.15
N SER A 59 3.70 8.39 -16.89
CA SER A 59 2.60 8.24 -17.84
C SER A 59 1.23 8.25 -17.15
N HIS A 60 0.20 8.76 -17.83
CA HIS A 60 -1.17 8.72 -17.30
C HIS A 60 -1.65 7.31 -16.91
N PRO A 61 -1.38 6.24 -17.70
CA PRO A 61 -1.70 4.87 -17.29
C PRO A 61 -1.04 4.46 -15.96
N ASP A 62 0.25 4.77 -15.77
CA ASP A 62 0.96 4.42 -14.54
C ASP A 62 0.41 5.20 -13.33
N LYS A 63 0.08 6.49 -13.52
CA LYS A 63 -0.62 7.29 -12.50
C LYS A 63 -1.95 6.65 -12.11
N ALA A 64 -2.74 6.18 -13.07
CA ALA A 64 -4.03 5.56 -12.80
C ALA A 64 -3.89 4.27 -11.97
N ILE A 65 -2.87 3.46 -12.22
CA ILE A 65 -2.57 2.25 -11.43
C ILE A 65 -2.21 2.63 -9.99
N VAL A 66 -1.30 3.59 -9.80
CA VAL A 66 -0.89 4.05 -8.47
C VAL A 66 -2.07 4.66 -7.70
N ARG A 67 -2.92 5.41 -8.38
CA ARG A 67 -4.15 5.98 -7.81
C ARG A 67 -5.09 4.90 -7.28
N LEU A 68 -5.37 3.87 -8.08
CA LEU A 68 -6.23 2.75 -7.68
C LEU A 68 -5.70 2.06 -6.41
N LEU A 69 -4.40 1.80 -6.36
CA LEU A 69 -3.77 1.20 -5.18
C LEU A 69 -3.84 2.13 -3.96
N ALA A 70 -3.65 3.44 -4.15
CA ALA A 70 -3.73 4.41 -3.08
C ALA A 70 -5.17 4.58 -2.55
N GLU A 71 -6.16 4.66 -3.44
CA GLU A 71 -7.58 4.74 -3.05
C GLU A 71 -8.01 3.53 -2.23
N ALA A 72 -7.63 2.31 -2.62
CA ALA A 72 -7.90 1.11 -1.84
C ALA A 72 -7.29 1.16 -0.43
N ALA A 73 -6.05 1.65 -0.30
CA ALA A 73 -5.38 1.78 0.99
C ALA A 73 -5.92 2.93 1.85
N ILE A 74 -6.37 4.03 1.26
CA ILE A 74 -6.81 5.24 1.96
C ILE A 74 -8.29 5.18 2.34
N GLN A 75 -9.14 4.64 1.48
CA GLN A 75 -10.60 4.66 1.66
C GLN A 75 -11.15 3.31 2.10
N GLU A 76 -10.83 2.23 1.37
CA GLU A 76 -11.45 0.92 1.64
C GLU A 76 -10.86 0.20 2.85
N LEU A 77 -9.53 0.21 2.98
CA LEU A 77 -8.84 -0.51 4.04
C LEU A 77 -9.25 -0.07 5.46
N PRO A 78 -9.34 1.23 5.79
CA PRO A 78 -9.81 1.65 7.11
C PRO A 78 -11.21 1.12 7.43
N GLU A 79 -12.15 1.17 6.48
CA GLU A 79 -13.51 0.68 6.71
C GLU A 79 -13.54 -0.83 6.91
N LYS A 80 -12.85 -1.58 6.04
CA LYS A 80 -12.80 -3.05 6.09
C LYS A 80 -12.16 -3.56 7.38
N ILE A 81 -11.19 -2.85 7.93
CA ILE A 81 -10.42 -3.32 9.10
C ILE A 81 -11.18 -3.25 10.42
N HIS A 82 -12.32 -2.55 10.47
CA HIS A 82 -13.18 -2.53 11.65
C HIS A 82 -13.93 -3.85 11.86
N ASP A 83 -14.09 -4.67 10.82
CA ASP A 83 -14.75 -5.97 10.92
C ASP A 83 -13.72 -7.11 10.76
N PRO A 84 -13.45 -7.88 11.83
CA PRO A 84 -12.56 -9.04 11.79
C PRO A 84 -12.92 -10.10 10.75
N ALA A 85 -14.19 -10.17 10.30
CA ALA A 85 -14.60 -11.07 9.23
C ALA A 85 -13.91 -10.75 7.89
N ASN A 86 -13.43 -9.52 7.71
CA ASN A 86 -12.71 -9.09 6.51
C ASN A 86 -11.20 -9.42 6.56
N TYR A 87 -10.64 -9.78 7.71
CA TYR A 87 -9.19 -10.01 7.86
C TYR A 87 -8.62 -11.05 6.87
N PRO A 88 -9.30 -12.18 6.57
CA PRO A 88 -8.82 -13.11 5.55
C PRO A 88 -8.68 -12.46 4.17
N GLN A 89 -9.65 -11.62 3.78
CA GLN A 89 -9.63 -10.91 2.50
C GLN A 89 -8.52 -9.85 2.49
N ILE A 90 -8.40 -9.05 3.54
CA ILE A 90 -7.33 -8.04 3.66
C ILE A 90 -5.94 -8.72 3.57
N LYS A 91 -5.75 -9.86 4.25
CA LYS A 91 -4.51 -10.64 4.17
C LYS A 91 -4.23 -11.21 2.78
N HIS A 92 -5.27 -11.53 2.00
CA HIS A 92 -5.13 -11.94 0.61
C HIS A 92 -4.69 -10.74 -0.25
N ASP A 93 -5.34 -9.60 -0.10
CA ASP A 93 -5.07 -8.41 -0.90
C ASP A 93 -3.68 -7.83 -0.63
N LEU A 94 -3.22 -7.86 0.63
CA LEU A 94 -1.83 -7.48 0.99
C LEU A 94 -0.78 -8.40 0.34
N ARG A 95 -1.09 -9.69 0.17
CA ARG A 95 -0.19 -10.64 -0.53
C ARG A 95 -0.14 -10.38 -2.03
N LEU A 96 -1.28 -10.04 -2.63
CA LEU A 96 -1.34 -9.63 -4.03
C LEU A 96 -0.58 -8.32 -4.25
N LEU A 97 -0.77 -7.33 -3.38
CA LEU A 97 -0.06 -6.05 -3.44
C LEU A 97 1.46 -6.26 -3.46
N LYS A 98 2.00 -7.06 -2.53
CA LYS A 98 3.43 -7.40 -2.51
C LYS A 98 3.89 -8.00 -3.85
N SER A 99 3.11 -8.90 -4.43
CA SER A 99 3.45 -9.56 -5.70
C SER A 99 3.45 -8.58 -6.87
N SER A 100 2.49 -7.65 -6.90
CA SER A 100 2.40 -6.60 -7.92
C SER A 100 3.52 -5.56 -7.78
N LEU A 101 3.94 -5.22 -6.56
CA LEU A 101 5.03 -4.27 -6.32
C LEU A 101 6.41 -4.82 -6.74
N VAL A 102 6.62 -6.14 -6.64
CA VAL A 102 7.85 -6.80 -7.15
C VAL A 102 7.97 -6.65 -8.67
N LEU A 103 6.85 -6.55 -9.40
CA LEU A 103 6.86 -6.34 -10.86
C LEU A 103 7.18 -4.89 -11.26
N LEU A 104 7.13 -3.95 -10.31
CA LEU A 104 7.43 -2.53 -10.52
C LEU A 104 8.87 -2.15 -10.15
N GLN A 105 9.68 -3.13 -9.71
CA GLN A 105 11.11 -3.01 -9.43
C GLN A 105 11.94 -3.48 -10.63
#